data_AF-A0AAJ7VAG5-F1
#
_entry.id   AF-A0AAJ7VAG5-F1
#
_cell.length_a   1.000
_cell.length_b   1.000
_cell.length_c   1.000
_cell.angle_alpha   90.00
_cell.angle_beta   90.00
_cell.angle_gamma   90.00
#
_symmetry.space_group_name_H-M   'P 1'
#
loop_
_entity.id
_entity.type
_entity.pdbx_description
1 polymer ?
#
loop_
_entity_poly.entity_id
_entity_poly.type
_entity_poly.pdbx_seq_one_letter_code
_entity_poly.pdbx_strand_id
1 'polypeptide(L)'
;MDALHKQRSSQFKKTMDSKKTYDQKCRDKEEADQNVNRNTNTNNTKHMEKLYTKAQQAKQNADEADRLYHQNVTTLGKVRDEWLKEHVKACEMFEKQSMERINFLRNTVWTHLNQLSQQCVNNDELYEEVRKSLEQCDVQEDIEHFINLRRTGDKPPAPVLYENFYSGQKSPTGTPPSRLPPSIIRRGPLPDPAQNSTDDTVYSTVQDAGYSVIHY
;
A
#
# COMPACT_ATOMS: atom_id res chain seq x y z
N MET A 1 16.11 24.39 -10.07
CA MET A 1 17.35 24.00 -9.37
C MET A 1 18.56 23.84 -10.29
N ASP A 2 18.49 23.05 -11.37
CA ASP A 2 19.65 22.80 -12.24
C ASP A 2 20.24 24.04 -12.89
N ALA A 3 19.40 24.97 -13.35
CA ALA A 3 19.85 26.23 -13.94
C ALA A 3 20.67 27.06 -12.94
N LEU A 4 20.17 27.26 -11.72
CA LEU A 4 20.87 27.96 -10.65
C LEU A 4 22.17 27.25 -10.24
N HIS A 5 22.16 25.91 -10.20
CA HIS A 5 23.36 25.13 -9.91
C HIS A 5 24.45 25.33 -10.98
N LYS A 6 24.08 25.26 -12.27
CA LYS A 6 24.99 25.53 -13.39
C LYS A 6 25.51 26.97 -13.38
N GLN A 7 24.64 27.94 -13.09
CA GLN A 7 25.00 29.35 -12.99
C GLN A 7 26.00 29.59 -11.86
N ARG A 8 25.77 29.03 -10.67
CA ARG A 8 26.70 29.09 -9.52
C ARG A 8 28.07 28.54 -9.89
N SER A 9 28.12 27.37 -10.51
CA SER A 9 29.38 26.72 -10.91
C SER A 9 30.14 27.54 -11.96
N SER A 10 29.43 28.09 -12.95
CA SER A 10 30.03 28.98 -13.97
C SER A 10 30.58 30.27 -13.34
N GLN A 11 29.79 30.93 -12.48
CA GLN A 11 30.19 32.16 -11.82
C GLN A 11 31.36 31.95 -10.85
N PHE A 12 31.41 30.79 -10.17
CA PHE A 12 32.54 30.40 -9.33
C PHE A 12 33.83 30.32 -10.15
N LYS A 13 33.80 29.60 -11.29
CA LYS A 13 34.95 29.51 -12.20
C LYS A 13 35.42 30.90 -12.67
N LYS A 14 34.49 31.73 -13.16
CA LYS A 14 34.77 33.10 -13.61
C LYS A 14 35.43 33.93 -12.50
N THR A 15 34.96 33.80 -11.26
CA THR A 15 35.50 34.52 -10.11
C THR A 15 36.93 34.09 -9.81
N MET A 16 37.20 32.78 -9.83
CA MET A 16 38.56 32.25 -9.60
C MET A 16 39.54 32.67 -10.70
N ASP A 17 39.10 32.70 -11.96
CA ASP A 17 39.94 33.15 -13.07
C ASP A 17 40.23 34.65 -12.98
N SER A 18 39.25 35.48 -12.58
CA SER A 18 39.48 36.91 -12.33
C SER A 18 40.41 37.16 -11.13
N LYS A 19 40.32 36.34 -10.07
CA LYS A 19 41.25 36.41 -8.94
C LYS A 19 42.70 36.18 -9.38
N LYS A 20 42.94 35.09 -10.12
CA LYS A 20 44.29 34.78 -10.64
C LYS A 20 44.84 35.91 -11.51
N THR A 21 43.97 36.51 -12.32
CA THR A 21 44.33 37.64 -13.19
C THR A 21 44.70 38.86 -12.36
N TYR A 22 43.89 39.22 -11.37
CA TYR A 22 44.19 40.29 -10.42
C TYR A 22 45.51 40.08 -9.70
N ASP A 23 45.72 38.89 -9.11
CA ASP A 23 46.96 38.54 -8.41
C ASP A 23 48.19 38.71 -9.33
N GLN A 24 48.06 38.36 -10.62
CA GLN A 24 49.13 38.56 -11.59
C GLN A 24 49.36 40.05 -11.90
N LYS A 25 48.31 40.84 -12.07
CA LYS A 25 48.45 42.29 -12.36
C LYS A 25 49.02 43.07 -11.19
N CYS A 26 48.75 42.65 -9.95
CA CYS A 26 49.43 43.20 -8.77
C CYS A 26 50.94 42.92 -8.81
N ARG A 27 51.35 41.68 -9.13
CA ARG A 27 52.78 41.34 -9.28
C ARG A 27 53.45 42.14 -10.41
N ASP A 28 52.79 42.27 -11.57
CA ASP A 28 53.31 43.05 -12.70
C ASP A 28 53.52 44.54 -12.31
N LYS A 29 52.62 45.10 -11.49
CA LYS A 29 52.73 46.46 -10.95
C LYS A 29 53.91 46.60 -9.99
N GLU A 30 54.03 45.69 -9.02
CA GLU A 30 55.16 45.68 -8.07
C GLU A 30 56.51 45.58 -8.77
N GLU A 31 56.63 44.73 -9.80
CA GLU A 31 57.84 44.62 -10.61
C GLU A 31 58.15 45.91 -11.36
N ALA A 32 57.13 46.56 -11.94
CA ALA A 32 57.31 47.82 -12.65
C ALA A 32 57.76 48.96 -11.70
N ASP A 33 57.18 49.05 -10.50
CA ASP A 33 57.54 50.02 -9.47
C ASP A 33 58.97 49.77 -8.94
N GLN A 34 59.35 48.52 -8.70
CA GLN A 34 60.71 48.15 -8.31
C GLN A 34 61.72 48.52 -9.40
N ASN A 35 61.37 48.32 -10.68
CA ASN A 35 62.25 48.66 -11.79
C ASN A 35 62.44 50.18 -11.95
N VAL A 36 61.41 50.99 -11.67
CA VAL A 36 61.52 52.45 -11.58
C VAL A 36 62.50 52.82 -10.45
N ASN A 37 62.32 52.27 -9.25
CA ASN A 37 63.17 52.57 -8.08
C ASN A 37 64.63 52.17 -8.28
N ARG A 38 64.89 51.03 -8.94
CA ARG A 38 66.26 50.57 -9.23
C ARG A 38 67.00 51.47 -10.20
N ASN A 39 66.29 52.18 -11.08
CA ASN A 39 66.87 53.03 -12.11
C ASN A 39 66.85 54.54 -11.75
N THR A 40 66.39 54.93 -10.55
CA THR A 40 66.24 56.33 -10.14
C THR A 40 67.52 57.17 -10.25
N ASN A 41 68.70 56.56 -10.09
CA ASN A 41 70.00 57.25 -10.17
C ASN A 41 70.60 57.30 -11.58
N THR A 42 69.83 56.94 -12.62
CA THR A 42 70.32 56.94 -14.02
C THR A 42 70.20 58.32 -14.66
N ASN A 43 71.22 58.74 -15.43
CA ASN A 43 71.23 60.04 -16.10
C ASN A 43 70.47 60.04 -17.45
N ASN A 44 69.75 58.96 -17.78
CA ASN A 44 69.03 58.78 -19.04
C ASN A 44 67.54 59.10 -18.91
N THR A 45 67.18 60.36 -19.13
CA THR A 45 65.81 60.89 -18.98
C THR A 45 64.78 60.16 -19.86
N LYS A 46 65.12 59.85 -21.11
CA LYS A 46 64.22 59.13 -22.05
C LYS A 46 63.92 57.71 -21.60
N HIS A 47 64.89 57.04 -20.97
CA HIS A 47 64.69 55.70 -20.42
C HIS A 47 63.77 55.77 -19.19
N MET A 48 64.00 56.75 -18.31
CA MET A 48 63.16 56.95 -17.12
C MET A 48 61.70 57.21 -17.46
N GLU A 49 61.42 58.04 -18.46
CA GLU A 49 60.06 58.33 -18.92
C GLU A 49 59.30 57.07 -19.40
N LYS A 50 60.00 56.16 -20.09
CA LYS A 50 59.43 54.86 -20.51
C LYS A 50 59.10 53.98 -19.30
N LEU A 51 59.95 53.96 -18.27
CA LEU A 51 59.72 53.20 -17.05
C LEU A 51 58.51 53.74 -16.28
N TYR A 52 58.38 55.05 -16.14
CA TYR A 52 57.20 55.68 -15.53
C TYR A 52 55.91 55.37 -16.28
N THR A 53 55.93 55.47 -17.62
CA THR A 53 54.76 55.10 -18.43
C THR A 53 54.38 53.63 -18.24
N LYS A 54 55.36 52.72 -18.19
CA LYS A 54 55.12 51.29 -17.96
C LYS A 54 54.53 51.02 -16.56
N ALA A 55 55.06 51.66 -15.52
CA ALA A 55 54.55 51.55 -14.16
C ALA A 55 53.11 52.08 -14.04
N GLN A 56 52.83 53.22 -14.67
CA GLN A 56 51.48 53.80 -14.70
C GLN A 56 50.49 52.87 -15.43
N GLN A 57 50.88 52.27 -16.55
CA GLN A 57 50.04 51.29 -17.25
C GLN A 57 49.80 50.02 -16.41
N ALA A 58 50.84 49.51 -15.74
CA ALA A 58 50.73 48.35 -14.87
C ALA A 58 49.78 48.62 -13.69
N LYS A 59 49.86 49.82 -13.10
CA LYS A 59 48.92 50.29 -12.07
C LYS A 59 47.48 50.31 -12.59
N GLN A 60 47.20 50.95 -13.73
CA GLN A 60 45.86 50.98 -14.31
C GLN A 60 45.29 49.58 -14.59
N ASN A 61 46.13 48.67 -15.08
CA ASN A 61 45.73 47.29 -15.33
C ASN A 61 45.41 46.52 -14.04
N ALA A 62 46.17 46.77 -12.96
CA ALA A 62 45.89 46.18 -11.65
C ALA A 62 44.58 46.72 -11.07
N ASP A 63 44.34 48.03 -11.16
CA ASP A 63 43.13 48.68 -10.67
C ASP A 63 41.87 48.18 -11.42
N GLU A 64 41.94 47.97 -12.75
CA GLU A 64 40.82 47.42 -13.51
C GLU A 64 40.59 45.92 -13.20
N ALA A 65 41.67 45.15 -13.02
CA ALA A 65 41.56 43.75 -12.61
C ALA A 65 40.95 43.61 -11.19
N ASP A 66 41.28 44.52 -10.27
CA ASP A 66 40.70 44.59 -8.93
C ASP A 66 39.19 44.84 -9.00
N ARG A 67 38.78 45.87 -9.76
CA ARG A 67 37.37 46.21 -9.95
C ARG A 67 36.57 45.03 -10.52
N LEU A 68 37.11 44.35 -11.52
CA LEU A 68 36.48 43.18 -12.13
C LEU A 68 36.40 42.00 -11.14
N TYR A 69 37.48 41.73 -10.40
CA TYR A 69 37.49 40.67 -9.40
C TYR A 69 36.45 40.96 -8.29
N HIS A 70 36.43 42.18 -7.75
CA HIS A 70 35.47 42.60 -6.75
C HIS A 70 34.01 42.46 -7.23
N GLN A 71 33.73 42.87 -8.47
CA GLN A 71 32.40 42.71 -9.07
C GLN A 71 32.01 41.22 -9.20
N ASN A 72 32.94 40.37 -9.64
CA ASN A 72 32.69 38.93 -9.77
C ASN A 72 32.44 38.26 -8.41
N VAL A 73 33.21 38.63 -7.37
CA VAL A 73 33.00 38.17 -5.99
C VAL A 73 31.62 38.57 -5.49
N THR A 74 31.24 39.83 -5.68
CA THR A 74 29.91 40.33 -5.27
C THR A 74 28.78 39.58 -5.99
N THR A 75 28.94 39.36 -7.29
CA THR A 75 27.96 38.62 -8.10
C THR A 75 27.87 37.16 -7.67
N LEU A 76 29.00 36.51 -7.40
CA LEU A 76 29.04 35.13 -6.89
C LEU A 76 28.32 35.01 -5.55
N GLY A 77 28.49 35.98 -4.65
CA GLY A 77 27.77 36.03 -3.36
C GLY A 77 26.25 36.00 -3.56
N LYS A 78 25.73 36.86 -4.44
CA LYS A 78 24.29 36.92 -4.76
C LYS A 78 23.77 35.58 -5.34
N VAL A 79 24.46 35.05 -6.35
CA VAL A 79 24.07 33.76 -6.98
C VAL A 79 24.10 32.61 -5.97
N ARG A 80 25.08 32.60 -5.05
CA ARG A 80 25.17 31.59 -4.00
C ARG A 80 23.98 31.68 -3.05
N ASP A 81 23.62 32.88 -2.60
CA ASP A 81 22.54 33.09 -1.65
C ASP A 81 21.17 32.75 -2.27
N GLU A 82 20.95 33.10 -3.54
CA GLU A 82 19.75 32.69 -4.30
C GLU A 82 19.69 31.17 -4.45
N TRP A 83 20.80 30.52 -4.80
CA TRP A 83 20.87 29.06 -4.92
C TRP A 83 20.57 28.38 -3.58
N LEU A 84 21.08 28.90 -2.47
CA LEU A 84 20.85 28.34 -1.13
C LEU A 84 19.38 28.46 -0.72
N LYS A 85 18.76 29.61 -0.97
CA LYS A 85 17.32 29.83 -0.69
C LYS A 85 16.45 28.85 -1.47
N GLU A 86 16.70 28.70 -2.77
CA GLU A 86 15.92 27.79 -3.60
C GLU A 86 16.19 26.31 -3.24
N HIS A 87 17.42 25.98 -2.83
CA HIS A 87 17.76 24.65 -2.34
C HIS A 87 16.97 24.28 -1.09
N VAL A 88 16.96 25.15 -0.08
CA VAL A 88 16.19 24.94 1.16
C VAL A 88 14.71 24.78 0.85
N LYS A 89 14.15 25.68 0.03
CA LYS A 89 12.74 25.61 -0.38
C LYS A 89 12.40 24.30 -1.10
N ALA A 90 13.29 23.81 -1.96
CA ALA A 90 13.10 22.52 -2.62
C ALA A 90 13.12 21.36 -1.62
N CYS A 91 14.04 21.38 -0.64
CA CYS A 91 14.08 20.39 0.43
C CYS A 91 12.79 20.39 1.28
N GLU A 92 12.31 21.56 1.70
CA GLU A 92 11.05 21.70 2.44
C GLU A 92 9.85 21.15 1.66
N MET A 93 9.80 21.41 0.34
CA MET A 93 8.75 20.88 -0.53
C MET A 93 8.80 19.34 -0.63
N PHE A 94 9.99 18.77 -0.80
CA PHE A 94 10.15 17.31 -0.86
C PHE A 94 9.86 16.64 0.47
N GLU A 95 10.23 17.26 1.59
CA GLU A 95 9.90 16.79 2.92
C GLU A 95 8.38 16.75 3.12
N LYS A 96 7.68 17.85 2.80
CA LYS A 96 6.22 17.92 2.86
C LYS A 96 5.57 16.84 2.00
N GLN A 97 6.02 16.67 0.76
CA GLN A 97 5.49 15.65 -0.15
C GLN A 97 5.73 14.22 0.38
N SER A 98 6.89 13.96 0.99
CA SER A 98 7.19 12.68 1.61
C SER A 98 6.27 12.41 2.81
N MET A 99 6.05 13.42 3.65
CA MET A 99 5.16 13.34 4.80
C MET A 99 3.72 13.06 4.37
N GLU A 100 3.22 13.76 3.35
CA GLU A 100 1.90 13.53 2.75
C GLU A 100 1.78 12.09 2.22
N ARG A 101 2.79 11.59 1.49
CA ARG A 101 2.81 10.22 0.97
C ARG A 101 2.73 9.18 2.09
N ILE A 102 3.53 9.36 3.15
CA ILE A 102 3.55 8.45 4.31
C ILE A 102 2.19 8.46 5.01
N ASN A 103 1.64 9.64 5.28
CA ASN A 103 0.34 9.78 5.94
C ASN A 103 -0.79 9.17 5.11
N PHE A 104 -0.80 9.41 3.80
CA PHE A 104 -1.78 8.83 2.90
C PHE A 104 -1.75 7.30 2.96
N LEU A 105 -0.58 6.69 2.74
CA LEU A 105 -0.45 5.24 2.72
C LEU A 105 -0.85 4.61 4.08
N ARG A 106 -0.37 5.20 5.19
CA ARG A 106 -0.73 4.75 6.54
C ARG A 106 -2.25 4.77 6.74
N ASN A 107 -2.90 5.89 6.41
CA ASN A 107 -4.33 6.06 6.65
C ASN A 107 -5.18 5.15 5.76
N THR A 108 -4.79 4.96 4.50
CA THR A 108 -5.45 4.02 3.58
C THR A 108 -5.38 2.60 4.10
N VAL A 109 -4.18 2.11 4.47
CA VAL A 109 -4.00 0.75 5.00
C VAL A 109 -4.73 0.58 6.33
N TRP A 110 -4.64 1.55 7.22
CA TRP A 110 -5.38 1.55 8.50
C TRP A 110 -6.89 1.39 8.29
N THR A 111 -7.45 2.18 7.37
CA THR A 111 -8.89 2.15 7.08
C THR A 111 -9.30 0.81 6.48
N HIS A 112 -8.51 0.29 5.53
CA HIS A 112 -8.79 -1.01 4.91
C HIS A 112 -8.71 -2.15 5.93
N LEU A 113 -7.72 -2.16 6.81
CA LEU A 113 -7.59 -3.20 7.83
C LEU A 113 -8.76 -3.14 8.83
N ASN A 114 -9.19 -1.94 9.23
CA ASN A 114 -10.37 -1.81 10.09
C ASN A 114 -11.65 -2.32 9.42
N GLN A 115 -11.81 -2.09 8.12
CA GLN A 115 -12.93 -2.65 7.35
C GLN A 115 -12.91 -4.17 7.34
N LEU A 116 -11.74 -4.79 7.13
CA LEU A 116 -11.59 -6.24 7.19
C LEU A 116 -11.87 -6.79 8.59
N SER A 117 -11.39 -6.12 9.64
CA SER A 117 -11.70 -6.51 11.03
C SER A 117 -13.20 -6.45 11.32
N GLN A 118 -13.89 -5.41 10.87
CA GLN A 118 -15.35 -5.32 11.01
C GLN A 118 -16.06 -6.44 10.24
N GLN A 119 -15.58 -6.78 9.04
CA GLN A 119 -16.13 -7.88 8.26
C GLN A 119 -15.98 -9.22 8.99
N CYS A 120 -14.86 -9.46 9.66
CA CYS A 120 -14.68 -10.67 10.47
C CYS A 120 -15.72 -10.76 11.61
N VAL A 121 -15.99 -9.64 12.31
CA VAL A 121 -17.02 -9.59 13.36
C VAL A 121 -18.41 -9.86 12.76
N ASN A 122 -18.77 -9.20 11.66
CA ASN A 122 -20.06 -9.43 11.01
C ASN A 122 -20.22 -10.88 10.54
N ASN A 123 -19.16 -11.48 10.01
CA ASN A 123 -19.18 -12.88 9.59
C ASN A 123 -19.39 -13.82 10.79
N ASP A 124 -18.71 -13.56 11.91
CA ASP A 124 -18.87 -14.33 13.15
C ASP A 124 -20.32 -14.27 13.65
N GLU A 125 -20.92 -13.07 13.67
CA GLU A 125 -22.33 -12.88 14.01
C GLU A 125 -23.27 -13.67 13.08
N LEU A 126 -23.02 -13.68 11.76
CA LEU A 126 -23.84 -14.43 10.81
C LEU A 126 -23.73 -15.95 11.02
N TYR A 127 -22.53 -16.46 11.30
CA TYR A 127 -22.33 -17.89 11.60
C TYR A 127 -23.01 -18.28 12.93
N GLU A 128 -22.98 -17.37 13.90
CA GLU A 128 -23.65 -17.52 15.17
C GLU A 128 -25.18 -17.60 15.02
N GLU A 129 -25.79 -16.79 14.16
CA GLU A 129 -27.23 -16.88 13.87
C GLU A 129 -27.62 -18.22 13.22
N VAL A 130 -26.79 -18.76 12.32
CA VAL A 130 -27.00 -20.11 11.77
C VAL A 130 -26.93 -21.16 12.86
N ARG A 131 -25.95 -21.07 13.77
CA ARG A 131 -25.82 -21.99 14.91
C ARG A 131 -27.06 -21.96 15.80
N LYS A 132 -27.52 -20.77 16.21
CA LYS A 132 -28.74 -20.60 17.02
C LYS A 132 -29.99 -21.14 16.34
N SER A 133 -30.09 -21.01 15.02
CA SER A 133 -31.20 -21.60 14.24
C SER A 133 -31.18 -23.13 14.32
N LEU A 134 -30.00 -23.74 14.19
CA LEU A 134 -29.85 -25.20 14.30
C LEU A 134 -30.14 -25.73 15.70
N GLU A 135 -29.88 -24.94 16.75
CA GLU A 135 -30.24 -25.28 18.14
C GLU A 135 -31.74 -25.40 18.37
N GLN A 136 -32.58 -24.86 17.47
CA GLN A 136 -34.04 -25.00 17.53
C GLN A 136 -34.55 -26.29 16.89
N CYS A 137 -33.68 -27.09 16.25
CA CYS A 137 -34.09 -28.35 15.65
C CYS A 137 -34.33 -29.42 16.73
N ASP A 138 -35.59 -29.75 16.97
CA ASP A 138 -36.00 -30.86 17.84
C ASP A 138 -36.50 -32.04 16.99
N VAL A 139 -35.65 -33.06 16.90
CA VAL A 139 -35.94 -34.28 16.14
C VAL A 139 -37.19 -35.01 16.67
N GLN A 140 -37.42 -34.99 17.98
CA GLN A 140 -38.57 -35.69 18.56
C GLN A 140 -39.86 -34.94 18.22
N GLU A 141 -39.86 -33.61 18.36
CA GLU A 141 -41.00 -32.77 18.00
C GLU A 141 -41.36 -32.91 16.51
N ASP A 142 -40.36 -32.91 15.62
CA ASP A 142 -40.57 -33.08 14.18
C ASP A 142 -41.19 -34.45 13.82
N ILE A 143 -40.73 -35.53 14.47
CA ILE A 143 -41.27 -36.88 14.27
C ILE A 143 -42.70 -36.98 14.81
N GLU A 144 -42.97 -36.41 15.99
CA GLU A 144 -44.30 -36.37 16.57
C GLU A 144 -45.26 -35.57 15.69
N HIS A 145 -44.82 -34.42 15.16
CA HIS A 145 -45.59 -33.62 14.21
C HIS A 145 -45.98 -34.44 12.98
N PHE A 146 -45.03 -35.18 12.39
CA PHE A 146 -45.30 -36.03 11.24
C PHE A 146 -46.31 -37.15 11.55
N ILE A 147 -46.15 -37.87 12.67
CA ILE A 147 -47.07 -38.93 13.09
C ILE A 147 -48.48 -38.36 13.27
N ASN A 148 -48.60 -37.23 13.96
CA ASN A 148 -49.88 -36.58 14.22
C ASN A 148 -50.59 -36.18 12.91
N LEU A 149 -49.84 -35.73 11.91
CA LEU A 149 -50.37 -35.31 10.61
C LEU A 149 -50.76 -36.49 9.69
N ARG A 150 -50.14 -37.66 9.85
CA ARG A 150 -50.27 -38.80 8.89
C ARG A 150 -50.81 -40.10 9.47
N ARG A 151 -51.12 -40.17 10.76
CA ARG A 151 -51.64 -41.39 11.38
C ARG A 151 -52.91 -41.91 10.69
N THR A 152 -52.98 -43.22 10.47
CA THR A 152 -54.11 -43.91 9.79
C THR A 152 -55.02 -44.67 10.75
N GLY A 153 -54.97 -44.30 12.04
CA GLY A 153 -55.73 -44.92 13.13
C GLY A 153 -54.88 -45.87 13.98
N ASP A 154 -55.33 -46.12 15.21
CA ASP A 154 -54.53 -46.85 16.22
C ASP A 154 -54.70 -48.37 16.15
N LYS A 155 -55.58 -48.85 15.26
CA LYS A 155 -55.93 -50.26 15.15
C LYS A 155 -55.77 -50.72 13.72
N PRO A 156 -55.07 -51.85 13.47
CA PRO A 156 -55.04 -52.46 12.16
C PRO A 156 -56.46 -52.88 11.75
N PRO A 157 -56.76 -52.93 10.44
CA PRO A 157 -58.04 -53.45 9.95
C PRO A 157 -58.31 -54.85 10.50
N ALA A 158 -59.57 -55.12 10.88
CA ALA A 158 -59.95 -56.43 11.35
C ALA A 158 -59.73 -57.48 10.23
N PRO A 159 -59.23 -58.68 10.56
CA PRO A 159 -59.16 -59.77 9.59
C PRO A 159 -60.55 -60.07 9.02
N VAL A 160 -60.66 -60.23 7.71
CA VAL A 160 -61.91 -60.64 7.07
C VAL A 160 -62.11 -62.14 7.34
N LEU A 161 -63.19 -62.47 8.04
CA LEU A 161 -63.57 -63.86 8.31
C LEU A 161 -64.50 -64.36 7.19
N TYR A 162 -64.37 -65.64 6.83
CA TYR A 162 -65.28 -66.28 5.88
C TYR A 162 -66.66 -66.46 6.52
N GLU A 163 -67.69 -65.94 5.87
CA GLU A 163 -69.09 -66.14 6.25
C GLU A 163 -69.79 -67.01 5.20
N ASN A 164 -70.35 -68.13 5.65
CA ASN A 164 -71.10 -69.02 4.78
C ASN A 164 -72.59 -68.61 4.78
N PHE A 165 -73.14 -68.35 3.58
CA PHE A 165 -74.50 -67.85 3.37
C PHE A 165 -75.61 -68.75 3.96
N TYR A 166 -75.36 -70.06 4.12
CA TYR A 166 -76.38 -71.02 4.53
C TYR A 166 -76.32 -71.40 6.01
N SER A 167 -75.23 -71.08 6.72
CA SER A 167 -75.10 -71.34 8.16
C SER A 167 -75.36 -70.04 8.93
N GLY A 168 -76.57 -69.84 9.46
CA GLY A 168 -76.95 -68.65 10.23
C GLY A 168 -76.25 -68.49 11.61
N GLN A 169 -75.00 -68.93 11.74
CA GLN A 169 -74.19 -68.80 12.96
C GLN A 169 -73.41 -67.48 12.91
N LYS A 170 -73.83 -66.49 13.71
CA LYS A 170 -72.97 -65.34 14.04
C LYS A 170 -71.87 -65.83 14.98
N SER A 171 -70.61 -65.74 14.56
CA SER A 171 -69.46 -66.16 15.36
C SER A 171 -69.43 -65.46 16.73
N PRO A 172 -69.08 -66.17 17.82
CA PRO A 172 -68.90 -65.52 19.12
C PRO A 172 -67.67 -64.63 19.08
N THR A 173 -67.77 -63.46 19.72
CA THR A 173 -66.67 -62.58 20.09
C THR A 173 -65.63 -63.35 20.90
N GLY A 174 -64.66 -63.94 20.22
CA GLY A 174 -63.55 -64.68 20.80
C GLY A 174 -62.22 -63.94 20.59
N THR A 175 -61.53 -63.70 21.69
CA THR A 175 -60.20 -63.08 21.83
C THR A 175 -59.20 -63.43 20.71
N PRO A 176 -58.40 -62.45 20.22
CA PRO A 176 -57.36 -62.73 19.24
C PRO A 176 -56.22 -63.55 19.88
N PRO A 177 -55.55 -64.46 19.14
CA PRO A 177 -54.32 -65.08 19.62
C PRO A 177 -53.23 -64.01 19.75
N SER A 178 -52.49 -64.05 20.86
CA SER A 178 -51.33 -63.19 21.13
C SER A 178 -50.34 -63.27 19.96
N ARG A 179 -50.27 -62.23 19.13
CA ARG A 179 -49.21 -62.06 18.14
C ARG A 179 -48.20 -61.04 18.67
N LEU A 180 -46.98 -61.53 18.91
CA LEU A 180 -45.81 -60.69 19.18
C LEU A 180 -45.62 -59.67 18.04
N PRO A 181 -45.20 -58.43 18.34
CA PRO A 181 -44.95 -57.43 17.31
C PRO A 181 -43.83 -57.90 16.35
N PRO A 182 -43.90 -57.59 15.04
CA PRO A 182 -42.80 -57.86 14.13
C PRO A 182 -41.55 -57.11 14.60
N SER A 183 -40.37 -57.72 14.41
CA SER A 183 -39.11 -57.05 14.69
C SER A 183 -39.01 -55.76 13.89
N ILE A 184 -38.90 -54.63 14.57
CA ILE A 184 -38.55 -53.36 13.96
C ILE A 184 -37.14 -53.54 13.38
N ILE A 185 -37.03 -53.74 12.07
CA ILE A 185 -35.76 -53.57 11.36
C ILE A 185 -35.48 -52.08 11.46
N ARG A 186 -34.76 -51.65 12.52
CA ARG A 186 -34.21 -50.30 12.58
C ARG A 186 -33.41 -50.09 11.31
N ARG A 187 -33.61 -48.95 10.64
CA ARG A 187 -32.64 -48.44 9.68
C ARG A 187 -31.25 -48.59 10.31
N GLY A 188 -30.31 -49.14 9.55
CA GLY A 188 -28.92 -49.25 9.96
C GLY A 188 -28.37 -47.89 10.42
N PRO A 189 -27.25 -47.89 11.16
CA PRO A 189 -26.66 -46.66 11.67
C PRO A 189 -26.44 -45.66 10.54
N LEU A 190 -26.61 -44.36 10.84
CA LEU A 190 -26.22 -43.30 9.92
C LEU A 190 -24.74 -43.46 9.56
N PRO A 191 -24.33 -43.18 8.31
CA PRO A 191 -22.93 -43.21 7.92
C PRO A 191 -22.10 -42.29 8.83
N ASP A 192 -20.97 -42.80 9.31
CA ASP A 192 -20.04 -42.02 10.13
C ASP A 192 -19.37 -40.95 9.24
N PRO A 193 -19.48 -39.64 9.58
CA PRO A 193 -18.82 -38.57 8.84
C PRO A 193 -17.29 -38.73 8.79
N ALA A 194 -16.70 -39.53 9.69
CA ALA A 194 -15.26 -39.72 9.78
C ALA A 194 -14.67 -40.69 8.73
N GLN A 195 -15.48 -41.37 7.91
CA GLN A 195 -14.97 -42.33 6.91
C GLN A 195 -14.65 -41.73 5.52
N ASN A 196 -14.77 -40.42 5.32
CA ASN A 196 -14.41 -39.76 4.05
C ASN A 196 -12.91 -39.45 3.91
N SER A 197 -12.00 -40.32 4.37
CA SER A 197 -10.55 -40.06 4.22
C SER A 197 -9.85 -40.90 3.15
N THR A 198 -10.52 -41.81 2.44
CA THR A 198 -9.85 -42.61 1.39
C THR A 198 -10.84 -43.15 0.36
N ASP A 199 -11.32 -42.28 -0.53
CA ASP A 199 -11.41 -42.58 -1.97
C ASP A 199 -11.86 -41.33 -2.75
N ASP A 200 -11.27 -41.15 -3.94
CA ASP A 200 -11.38 -40.01 -4.85
C ASP A 200 -12.80 -39.46 -5.05
N THR A 201 -13.23 -38.55 -4.17
CA THR A 201 -14.45 -37.76 -4.36
C THR A 201 -14.05 -36.37 -4.82
N VAL A 202 -14.13 -36.14 -6.13
CA VAL A 202 -13.96 -34.82 -6.75
C VAL A 202 -15.11 -33.92 -6.28
N TYR A 203 -14.84 -33.09 -5.27
CA TYR A 203 -15.74 -31.98 -4.94
C TYR A 203 -15.73 -31.00 -6.11
N SER A 204 -16.90 -30.70 -6.66
CA SER A 204 -17.03 -29.66 -7.69
C SER A 204 -16.70 -28.30 -7.06
N THR A 205 -15.56 -27.74 -7.43
CA THR A 205 -15.14 -26.40 -7.03
C THR A 205 -15.88 -25.33 -7.83
N VAL A 206 -16.07 -24.16 -7.23
CA VAL A 206 -16.80 -22.96 -7.72
C VAL A 206 -16.17 -22.29 -8.97
N GLN A 207 -15.59 -23.07 -9.88
CA GLN A 207 -14.97 -22.59 -11.13
C GLN A 207 -15.76 -22.96 -12.39
N ASP A 208 -16.87 -23.69 -12.29
CA ASP A 208 -17.78 -23.87 -13.41
C ASP A 208 -18.64 -22.63 -13.62
N ALA A 209 -18.34 -21.89 -14.69
CA ALA A 209 -18.98 -20.64 -15.09
C ALA A 209 -20.43 -20.76 -15.59
N GLY A 210 -21.20 -21.71 -15.06
CA GLY A 210 -22.57 -22.03 -15.51
C GLY A 210 -23.64 -22.10 -14.42
N TYR A 211 -23.30 -21.90 -13.14
CA TYR A 211 -24.27 -21.97 -12.05
C TYR A 211 -24.97 -20.62 -11.82
N SER A 212 -26.01 -20.33 -12.61
CA SER A 212 -27.00 -19.30 -12.28
C SER A 212 -28.28 -19.98 -11.82
N VAL A 213 -28.61 -19.87 -10.52
CA VAL A 213 -29.86 -20.37 -9.93
C VAL A 213 -30.79 -19.20 -9.66
N ILE A 214 -31.05 -18.35 -10.67
CA ILE A 214 -32.20 -17.44 -10.68
C ILE A 214 -32.63 -17.24 -12.13
N HIS A 215 -33.85 -17.67 -12.45
CA HIS A 215 -34.61 -17.19 -13.61
C HIS A 215 -35.81 -16.41 -13.07
N TYR A 216 -36.01 -15.19 -13.60
CA TYR A 216 -37.16 -14.32 -13.31
C TYR A 216 -38.49 -14.96 -13.69
#